data_AF-A0A9R0JPZ5-F1
#
_entry.id   AF-A0A9R0JPZ5-F1
#
_cell.length_a   1.000
_cell.length_b   1.000
_cell.length_c   1.000
_cell.angle_alpha   90.00
_cell.angle_beta   90.00
_cell.angle_gamma   90.00
#
_symmetry.space_group_name_H-M   'P 1'
#
loop_
_entity.id
_entity.type
_entity.pdbx_description
1 polymer ?
#
loop_
_entity_poly.entity_id
_entity_poly.type
_entity_poly.pdbx_seq_one_letter_code
_entity_poly.pdbx_strand_id
1 'polypeptide(L)'
;MEDDKEKEAFFVVRKGDIVGVYKTLSDCQDQVSSSISDPPVSVYKGYSLPKDAEEYLASRGLHNALYTIKASDLKDDLFGTLVPCPFQEPASSRGETSNTDLPQKRPHDVLEPGNVEDVGLLSTSIDQLSKLQKLDHAPSDTKTCVLHFDGASKGNPGQAGAGAVLRTLSGTLICRIRQGLGIATCNAAEYRAIILGLKKAREMGYTTIQAQGDSKLVCMQIQGLWKVKHENMSILHAEAKKLMEQFASFKISHVLREFNSDADAQANFAVSLADGEVQEVFS
;
A
#
# COMPACT_ATOMS: atom_id res chain seq x y z
N MET A 1 -19.56 34.63 -15.16
CA MET A 1 -18.45 35.03 -14.26
C MET A 1 -18.11 33.96 -13.22
N GLU A 2 -18.96 32.96 -12.96
CA GLU A 2 -18.62 31.82 -12.09
C GLU A 2 -17.66 30.81 -12.75
N ASP A 3 -17.72 30.66 -14.09
CA ASP A 3 -16.89 29.71 -14.86
C ASP A 3 -15.37 29.97 -14.83
N ASP A 4 -14.92 31.22 -14.70
CA ASP A 4 -13.48 31.53 -14.73
C ASP A 4 -12.80 31.31 -13.36
N LYS A 5 -13.55 31.37 -12.26
CA LYS A 5 -13.01 31.09 -10.91
C LYS A 5 -12.81 29.60 -10.66
N GLU A 6 -13.51 28.72 -11.36
CA GLU A 6 -13.30 27.27 -11.23
C GLU A 6 -12.03 26.79 -11.91
N LYS A 7 -11.56 27.47 -12.96
CA LYS A 7 -10.31 27.12 -13.66
C LYS A 7 -9.05 27.39 -12.84
N GLU A 8 -9.12 28.28 -11.85
CA GLU A 8 -8.01 28.65 -10.96
C GLU A 8 -8.19 28.17 -9.51
N ALA A 9 -9.10 27.23 -9.29
CA ALA A 9 -9.33 26.67 -7.97
C ALA A 9 -8.20 25.71 -7.56
N PHE A 10 -7.84 25.73 -6.28
CA PHE A 10 -6.98 24.72 -5.67
C PHE A 10 -7.61 24.23 -4.36
N PHE A 11 -7.17 23.07 -3.89
CA PHE A 11 -7.69 22.42 -2.71
C PHE A 11 -6.55 22.14 -1.73
N VAL A 12 -6.76 22.42 -0.45
CA VAL A 12 -5.81 22.18 0.63
C VAL A 12 -6.37 21.10 1.53
N VAL A 13 -5.65 20.01 1.72
CA VAL A 13 -6.01 18.92 2.62
C VAL A 13 -5.08 18.97 3.82
N ARG A 14 -5.65 19.10 5.03
CA ARG A 14 -4.93 19.02 6.30
C ARG A 14 -5.30 17.71 7.00
N LYS A 15 -4.30 16.92 7.38
CA LYS A 15 -4.45 15.68 8.15
C LYS A 15 -3.40 15.65 9.26
N GLY A 16 -3.81 16.02 10.48
CA GLY A 16 -2.87 16.22 11.59
C GLY A 16 -1.81 17.26 11.24
N ASP A 17 -0.54 16.90 11.41
CA ASP A 17 0.60 17.78 11.08
C ASP A 17 0.93 17.83 9.60
N ILE A 18 0.12 17.24 8.71
CA ILE A 18 0.45 17.09 7.30
C ILE A 18 -0.51 17.93 6.44
N VAL A 19 0.04 18.71 5.50
CA VAL A 19 -0.74 19.52 4.56
C VAL A 19 -0.37 19.20 3.11
N GLY A 20 -1.37 18.97 2.26
CA GLY A 20 -1.23 18.75 0.82
C GLY A 20 -2.07 19.74 0.00
N VAL A 21 -1.61 20.07 -1.21
CA VAL A 21 -2.25 21.05 -2.12
C VAL A 21 -2.54 20.40 -3.47
N TYR A 22 -3.77 20.54 -3.96
CA TYR A 22 -4.31 19.83 -5.13
C TYR A 22 -4.91 20.81 -6.13
N LYS A 23 -4.77 20.53 -7.42
CA LYS A 23 -5.35 21.36 -8.49
C LYS A 23 -6.82 21.03 -8.78
N THR A 24 -7.26 19.81 -8.48
CA THR A 24 -8.63 19.37 -8.74
C THR A 24 -9.24 18.70 -7.52
N LEU A 25 -10.57 18.80 -7.40
CA LEU A 25 -11.32 18.18 -6.32
C LEU A 25 -11.22 16.64 -6.36
N SER A 26 -11.17 16.07 -7.57
CA SER A 26 -11.03 14.62 -7.76
C SER A 26 -9.71 14.11 -7.16
N ASP A 27 -8.60 14.84 -7.36
CA ASP A 27 -7.30 14.44 -6.78
C ASP A 27 -7.30 14.50 -5.24
N CYS A 28 -8.11 15.40 -4.67
CA CYS A 28 -8.32 15.51 -3.23
C CYS A 28 -9.18 14.37 -2.69
N GLN A 29 -10.28 14.02 -3.37
CA GLN A 29 -11.21 12.98 -2.93
C GLN A 29 -10.57 11.59 -2.84
N ASP A 30 -9.66 11.26 -3.76
CA ASP A 30 -8.90 10.00 -3.73
C ASP A 30 -8.02 9.88 -2.47
N GLN A 31 -7.52 11.00 -1.93
CA GLN A 31 -6.68 11.02 -0.73
C GLN A 31 -7.50 10.96 0.56
N VAL A 32 -8.63 11.69 0.60
CA VAL A 32 -9.54 11.73 1.76
C VAL A 32 -10.25 10.38 1.93
N SER A 33 -10.74 9.78 0.84
CA SER A 33 -11.43 8.47 0.87
C SER A 33 -10.49 7.28 1.13
N SER A 34 -9.19 7.45 0.89
CA SER A 34 -8.19 6.43 1.20
C SER A 34 -7.86 6.35 2.70
N SER A 35 -8.17 7.40 3.47
CA SER A 35 -7.88 7.59 4.89
C SER A 35 -9.11 7.28 5.76
N ILE A 36 -9.37 6.01 6.04
CA ILE A 36 -10.26 5.66 7.14
C ILE A 36 -9.44 5.83 8.43
N SER A 37 -9.83 6.80 9.27
CA SER A 37 -9.36 7.06 10.66
C SER A 37 -8.27 8.12 10.90
N ASP A 38 -8.52 8.86 11.98
CA ASP A 38 -7.71 9.75 12.85
C ASP A 38 -6.23 9.97 12.48
N PRO A 39 -5.73 11.22 12.38
CA PRO A 39 -6.36 12.50 12.74
C PRO A 39 -7.41 13.00 11.73
N PRO A 40 -8.35 13.87 12.15
CA PRO A 40 -9.41 14.38 11.31
C PRO A 40 -8.84 15.09 10.07
N VAL A 41 -9.43 14.79 8.91
CA VAL A 41 -9.06 15.37 7.64
C VAL A 41 -9.93 16.60 7.37
N SER A 42 -9.30 17.75 7.15
CA SER A 42 -10.00 18.98 6.74
C SER A 42 -9.62 19.36 5.32
N VAL A 43 -10.63 19.66 4.49
CA VAL A 43 -10.43 20.08 3.10
C VAL A 43 -10.94 21.49 2.91
N TYR A 44 -10.09 22.33 2.30
CA TYR A 44 -10.38 23.71 2.00
C TYR A 44 -10.22 23.97 0.51
N LYS A 45 -11.06 24.84 -0.05
CA LYS A 45 -10.94 25.34 -1.42
C LYS A 45 -10.40 26.77 -1.39
N GLY A 46 -9.36 27.03 -2.17
CA GLY A 46 -8.83 28.37 -2.42
C GLY A 46 -8.97 28.74 -3.89
N TYR A 47 -8.82 30.03 -4.18
CA TYR A 47 -8.91 30.60 -5.53
C TYR A 47 -7.66 31.43 -5.80
N SER A 48 -7.00 31.17 -6.93
CA SER A 48 -5.84 31.94 -7.42
C SER A 48 -4.69 31.99 -6.40
N LEU A 49 -3.85 30.95 -6.41
CA LEU A 49 -2.67 30.86 -5.54
C LEU A 49 -1.64 31.94 -5.97
N PRO A 50 -1.20 32.83 -5.07
CA PRO A 50 -0.19 33.84 -5.41
C PRO A 50 1.07 33.19 -5.98
N LYS A 51 1.69 33.81 -6.99
CA LYS A 51 2.83 33.21 -7.70
C LYS A 51 4.05 32.96 -6.79
N ASP A 52 4.26 33.83 -5.81
CA ASP A 52 5.25 33.67 -4.75
C ASP A 52 4.92 32.50 -3.80
N ALA A 53 3.64 32.26 -3.52
CA ALA A 53 3.17 31.08 -2.79
C ALA A 53 3.37 29.81 -3.62
N GLU A 54 3.09 29.84 -4.93
CA GLU A 54 3.37 28.73 -5.85
C GLU A 54 4.86 28.40 -5.91
N GLU A 55 5.73 29.41 -6.06
CA GLU A 55 7.18 29.24 -6.09
C GLU A 55 7.71 28.75 -4.73
N TYR A 56 7.17 29.26 -3.61
CA TYR A 56 7.50 28.77 -2.28
C TYR A 56 7.11 27.31 -2.11
N LEU A 57 5.87 26.94 -2.45
CA LEU A 57 5.37 25.57 -2.38
C LEU A 57 6.17 24.64 -3.29
N ALA A 58 6.48 25.06 -4.52
CA ALA A 58 7.33 24.32 -5.45
C ALA A 58 8.75 24.13 -4.89
N SER A 59 9.33 25.14 -4.25
CA SER A 59 10.64 25.03 -3.58
C SER A 59 10.64 24.04 -2.41
N ARG A 60 9.46 23.78 -1.84
CA ARG A 60 9.22 22.78 -0.79
C ARG A 60 8.69 21.45 -1.33
N GLY A 61 8.68 21.27 -2.66
CA GLY A 61 8.25 20.03 -3.32
C GLY A 61 6.75 19.95 -3.63
N LEU A 62 5.91 20.90 -3.23
CA LEU A 62 4.44 20.86 -3.35
C LEU A 62 3.92 21.28 -4.73
N HIS A 63 4.46 20.71 -5.81
CA HIS A 63 3.85 20.84 -7.14
C HIS A 63 3.10 19.54 -7.48
N ASN A 64 1.77 19.64 -7.59
CA ASN A 64 0.86 18.50 -7.75
C ASN A 64 0.88 17.51 -6.56
N ALA A 65 -0.25 16.82 -6.39
CA ALA A 65 -0.71 15.99 -5.26
C ALA A 65 0.19 14.87 -4.68
N LEU A 66 1.49 14.84 -4.97
CA LEU A 66 2.41 13.76 -4.55
C LEU A 66 3.28 14.10 -3.32
N TYR A 67 3.12 15.29 -2.75
CA TYR A 67 3.99 15.79 -1.69
C TYR A 67 3.18 16.45 -0.57
N THR A 68 3.69 16.32 0.65
CA THR A 68 3.09 16.89 1.85
C THR A 68 4.12 17.67 2.66
N ILE A 69 3.68 18.73 3.32
CA ILE A 69 4.49 19.59 4.19
C ILE A 69 4.01 19.51 5.63
N LYS A 70 4.90 19.72 6.60
CA LYS A 70 4.49 19.81 7.99
C LYS A 70 3.73 21.11 8.24
N ALA A 71 2.71 21.06 9.10
CA ALA A 71 1.95 22.24 9.50
C ALA A 71 2.84 23.33 10.11
N SER A 72 3.92 22.94 10.81
CA SER A 72 4.95 23.85 11.34
C SER A 72 5.72 24.63 10.28
N ASP A 73 5.77 24.13 9.05
CA ASP A 73 6.57 24.71 7.97
C ASP A 73 5.72 25.61 7.05
N LEU A 74 4.42 25.78 7.38
CA LEU A 74 3.50 26.69 6.72
C LEU A 74 3.67 28.12 7.26
N LYS A 75 3.61 29.09 6.36
CA LYS A 75 3.47 30.51 6.73
C LYS A 75 2.00 30.82 6.94
N ASP A 76 1.69 31.69 7.90
CA ASP A 76 0.31 31.95 8.34
C ASP A 76 -0.64 32.49 7.26
N ASP A 77 -0.13 32.98 6.11
CA ASP A 77 -0.93 33.58 5.02
C ASP A 77 -0.74 32.93 3.63
N LEU A 78 -0.13 31.75 3.56
CA LEU A 78 0.32 31.15 2.30
C LEU A 78 -0.79 30.91 1.27
N PHE A 79 -2.02 30.68 1.71
CA PHE A 79 -3.14 30.25 0.87
C PHE A 79 -4.23 31.30 0.69
N GLY A 80 -4.05 32.51 1.25
CA GLY A 80 -5.09 33.53 1.26
C GLY A 80 -6.41 33.04 1.88
N THR A 81 -7.54 33.56 1.39
CA THR A 81 -8.86 33.18 1.89
C THR A 81 -9.25 31.77 1.45
N LEU A 82 -9.38 30.87 2.42
CA LEU A 82 -9.81 29.49 2.24
C LEU A 82 -11.27 29.30 2.64
N VAL A 83 -12.03 28.57 1.81
CA VAL A 83 -13.43 28.21 2.08
C VAL A 83 -13.50 26.73 2.46
N PRO A 84 -14.12 26.35 3.59
CA PRO A 84 -14.33 24.95 3.95
C PRO A 84 -15.17 24.21 2.90
N CYS A 85 -14.76 22.99 2.51
CA CYS A 85 -15.57 22.14 1.65
C CYS A 85 -16.66 21.40 2.46
N PRO A 86 -17.91 21.30 1.97
CA PRO A 86 -19.06 20.77 2.73
C PRO A 86 -19.05 19.25 2.95
N PHE A 87 -18.00 18.53 2.55
CA PHE A 87 -17.88 17.07 2.73
C PHE A 87 -17.32 16.68 4.11
N GLN A 88 -17.55 17.52 5.13
CA GLN A 88 -17.22 17.20 6.52
C GLN A 88 -17.91 15.88 6.89
N GLU A 89 -17.15 14.84 7.21
CA GLU A 89 -17.72 13.67 7.85
C GLU A 89 -18.43 14.10 9.14
N PRO A 90 -19.62 13.55 9.44
CA PRO A 90 -20.40 13.97 10.58
C PRO A 90 -19.65 13.71 11.88
N ALA A 91 -19.86 14.62 12.83
CA ALA A 91 -19.25 14.61 14.14
C ALA A 91 -19.30 13.23 14.81
N SER A 92 -18.13 12.83 15.32
CA SER A 92 -17.97 11.88 16.42
C SER A 92 -19.01 12.15 17.51
N SER A 93 -19.97 11.25 17.69
CA SER A 93 -20.78 11.19 18.91
C SER A 93 -20.13 10.20 19.88
N ARG A 94 -19.27 10.72 20.76
CA ARG A 94 -18.97 10.06 22.04
C ARG A 94 -19.96 10.55 23.09
N GLY A 95 -20.67 9.59 23.68
CA GLY A 95 -21.17 9.66 25.05
C GLY A 95 -22.69 9.70 25.16
N GLU A 96 -23.30 8.58 25.55
CA GLU A 96 -23.94 8.51 26.86
C GLU A 96 -24.24 7.05 27.25
N THR A 97 -23.85 6.74 28.48
CA THR A 97 -24.06 5.49 29.21
C THR A 97 -25.52 5.31 29.60
N SER A 98 -26.06 4.10 29.49
CA SER A 98 -26.95 3.56 30.52
C SER A 98 -27.00 2.04 30.49
N ASN A 99 -26.81 1.47 31.68
CA ASN A 99 -26.94 0.07 32.05
C ASN A 99 -28.34 -0.47 31.70
N THR A 100 -28.46 -1.74 31.29
CA THR A 100 -29.00 -2.86 32.12
C THR A 100 -29.12 -4.18 31.34
N ASP A 101 -28.77 -5.26 32.04
CA ASP A 101 -29.34 -6.61 32.02
C ASP A 101 -28.95 -7.68 30.97
N LEU A 102 -28.16 -8.63 31.47
CA LEU A 102 -28.09 -10.04 31.10
C LEU A 102 -29.47 -10.73 31.28
N PRO A 103 -29.74 -11.88 30.63
CA PRO A 103 -29.44 -13.15 31.32
C PRO A 103 -28.91 -14.29 30.42
N GLN A 104 -28.16 -15.17 31.08
CA GLN A 104 -27.68 -16.48 30.66
C GLN A 104 -28.81 -17.53 30.48
N LYS A 105 -28.64 -18.51 29.59
CA LYS A 105 -28.48 -19.97 29.92
C LYS A 105 -28.64 -20.90 28.69
N ARG A 106 -27.73 -21.90 28.60
CA ARG A 106 -27.89 -23.20 27.91
C ARG A 106 -28.71 -24.18 28.81
N PRO A 107 -29.26 -25.29 28.26
CA PRO A 107 -28.54 -26.59 28.17
C PRO A 107 -28.78 -27.31 26.80
N HIS A 108 -27.81 -28.01 26.20
CA HIS A 108 -27.50 -29.46 26.30
C HIS A 108 -28.70 -30.42 26.23
N ASP A 109 -28.74 -31.28 25.19
CA ASP A 109 -28.96 -32.72 25.33
C ASP A 109 -28.53 -33.53 24.08
N VAL A 110 -28.11 -34.76 24.35
CA VAL A 110 -27.44 -35.77 23.51
C VAL A 110 -28.42 -36.94 23.29
N LEU A 111 -28.38 -37.63 22.13
CA LEU A 111 -28.38 -39.10 21.95
C LEU A 111 -28.90 -39.56 20.57
N GLU A 112 -28.06 -40.37 19.92
CA GLU A 112 -28.24 -41.25 18.74
C GLU A 112 -28.88 -42.62 19.14
N PRO A 113 -28.90 -43.71 18.31
CA PRO A 113 -29.18 -43.96 16.87
C PRO A 113 -30.06 -45.23 16.62
N GLY A 114 -30.29 -45.60 15.35
CA GLY A 114 -30.61 -46.98 14.89
C GLY A 114 -30.69 -47.07 13.34
N ASN A 115 -29.82 -47.82 12.63
CA ASN A 115 -29.83 -49.27 12.29
C ASN A 115 -30.96 -49.63 11.29
N VAL A 116 -30.85 -50.40 10.18
CA VAL A 116 -29.89 -51.32 9.49
C VAL A 116 -30.38 -51.41 8.00
N GLU A 117 -29.64 -51.79 6.95
CA GLU A 117 -29.43 -53.13 6.34
C GLU A 117 -28.60 -52.91 5.05
N ASP A 118 -27.38 -53.43 4.89
CA ASP A 118 -26.94 -54.74 4.36
C ASP A 118 -27.44 -55.12 2.95
N VAL A 119 -26.53 -55.22 1.97
CA VAL A 119 -26.22 -56.47 1.22
C VAL A 119 -25.07 -56.30 0.22
N GLY A 120 -24.09 -57.22 0.28
CA GLY A 120 -23.67 -57.98 -0.90
C GLY A 120 -22.36 -57.61 -1.62
N LEU A 121 -21.30 -58.35 -1.28
CA LEU A 121 -20.05 -58.53 -2.04
C LEU A 121 -20.26 -59.10 -3.46
N LEU A 122 -19.39 -58.73 -4.42
CA LEU A 122 -18.50 -59.69 -5.12
C LEU A 122 -17.51 -58.99 -6.08
N SER A 123 -16.28 -59.49 -6.01
CA SER A 123 -15.09 -59.19 -6.81
C SER A 123 -15.16 -59.85 -8.19
N THR A 124 -14.75 -59.18 -9.26
CA THR A 124 -13.56 -59.52 -10.08
C THR A 124 -13.51 -58.67 -11.37
N SER A 125 -12.39 -57.95 -11.51
CA SER A 125 -11.56 -57.71 -12.70
C SER A 125 -12.19 -57.52 -14.09
N ILE A 126 -11.69 -56.52 -14.84
CA ILE A 126 -10.94 -56.69 -16.12
C ILE A 126 -10.64 -55.30 -16.73
N ASP A 127 -9.36 -54.91 -16.65
CA ASP A 127 -8.53 -54.42 -17.76
C ASP A 127 -9.09 -53.45 -18.81
N GLN A 128 -9.76 -52.35 -18.43
CA GLN A 128 -10.03 -51.24 -19.38
C GLN A 128 -9.73 -49.83 -18.90
N LEU A 129 -9.02 -49.65 -17.78
CA LEU A 129 -8.64 -48.32 -17.27
C LEU A 129 -7.14 -47.98 -17.39
N SER A 130 -6.43 -48.51 -18.39
CA SER A 130 -4.99 -48.24 -18.60
C SER A 130 -4.67 -47.35 -19.81
N LYS A 131 -5.66 -46.69 -20.45
CA LYS A 131 -5.43 -45.94 -21.70
C LYS A 131 -5.87 -44.47 -21.76
N LEU A 132 -6.30 -43.85 -20.67
CA LEU A 132 -6.58 -42.40 -20.65
C LEU A 132 -6.10 -41.76 -19.35
N GLN A 133 -4.82 -41.42 -19.29
CA GLN A 133 -4.28 -40.31 -18.49
C GLN A 133 -2.79 -40.11 -18.86
N LYS A 134 -2.57 -39.65 -20.10
CA LYS A 134 -1.37 -38.86 -20.44
C LYS A 134 -1.81 -37.41 -20.58
N LEU A 135 -2.00 -36.74 -19.45
CA LEU A 135 -1.85 -35.30 -19.34
C LEU A 135 -1.70 -35.01 -17.86
N ASP A 136 -0.53 -34.46 -17.51
CA ASP A 136 -0.27 -33.56 -16.38
C ASP A 136 1.22 -33.66 -16.03
N HIS A 137 2.05 -32.98 -16.82
CA HIS A 137 3.29 -32.44 -16.25
C HIS A 137 2.87 -31.31 -15.30
N ALA A 138 2.67 -31.63 -14.04
CA ALA A 138 2.59 -30.63 -12.98
C ALA A 138 3.92 -29.87 -12.90
N PRO A 139 3.96 -28.53 -12.80
CA PRO A 139 5.19 -27.82 -12.51
C PRO A 139 5.56 -28.08 -11.04
N SER A 140 6.37 -29.12 -10.82
CA SER A 140 6.97 -29.48 -9.54
C SER A 140 8.16 -28.55 -9.27
N ASP A 141 7.89 -27.36 -8.74
CA ASP A 141 8.74 -26.58 -7.79
C ASP A 141 8.25 -25.12 -7.69
N THR A 142 7.07 -24.89 -7.12
CA THR A 142 6.56 -23.54 -6.84
C THR A 142 7.17 -22.97 -5.56
N LYS A 143 8.35 -22.34 -5.69
CA LYS A 143 9.00 -21.67 -4.55
C LYS A 143 8.29 -20.34 -4.24
N THR A 144 7.65 -20.27 -3.07
CA THR A 144 6.83 -19.12 -2.65
C THR A 144 7.50 -18.33 -1.52
N CYS A 145 7.41 -17.00 -1.57
CA CYS A 145 7.78 -16.12 -0.45
C CYS A 145 6.78 -14.96 -0.25
N VAL A 146 6.81 -14.41 0.96
CA VAL A 146 6.19 -13.13 1.32
C VAL A 146 7.25 -12.04 1.20
N LEU A 147 6.93 -10.98 0.45
CA LEU A 147 7.77 -9.81 0.30
C LEU A 147 7.13 -8.63 1.02
N HIS A 148 7.79 -8.11 2.06
CA HIS A 148 7.44 -6.82 2.64
C HIS A 148 8.32 -5.73 2.01
N PHE A 149 7.75 -4.58 1.68
CA PHE A 149 8.49 -3.45 1.12
C PHE A 149 8.06 -2.13 1.76
N ASP A 150 8.98 -1.18 1.84
CA ASP A 150 8.74 0.16 2.38
C ASP A 150 9.74 1.18 1.84
N GLY A 151 9.34 2.43 1.72
CA GLY A 151 10.16 3.55 1.26
C GLY A 151 10.25 4.67 2.30
N ALA A 152 11.45 5.17 2.55
CA ALA A 152 11.68 6.29 3.45
C ALA A 152 12.26 7.49 2.70
N SER A 153 11.82 8.70 3.04
CA SER A 153 12.47 9.94 2.61
C SER A 153 12.46 11.00 3.73
N LYS A 154 13.62 11.62 3.98
CA LYS A 154 13.80 12.68 4.99
C LYS A 154 13.60 14.03 4.32
N GLY A 155 12.34 14.46 4.25
CA GLY A 155 11.87 15.51 3.33
C GLY A 155 11.18 14.86 2.13
N ASN A 156 10.39 15.61 1.35
CA ASN A 156 9.69 15.04 0.21
C ASN A 156 9.67 16.04 -0.97
N PRO A 157 10.66 16.02 -1.88
CA PRO A 157 11.79 15.07 -1.95
C PRO A 157 12.87 15.33 -0.88
N GLY A 158 13.64 14.30 -0.54
CA GLY A 158 14.70 14.34 0.46
C GLY A 158 15.61 13.12 0.39
N GLN A 159 16.59 13.03 1.29
CA GLN A 159 17.46 11.85 1.36
C GLN A 159 16.62 10.61 1.66
N ALA A 160 16.78 9.58 0.83
CA ALA A 160 15.81 8.50 0.72
C ALA A 160 16.47 7.11 0.72
N GLY A 161 15.67 6.14 1.15
CA GLY A 161 16.06 4.75 1.26
C GLY A 161 14.90 3.82 0.89
N ALA A 162 15.23 2.69 0.30
CA ALA A 162 14.31 1.59 0.03
C ALA A 162 14.63 0.39 0.94
N GLY A 163 13.60 -0.24 1.48
CA GLY A 163 13.70 -1.44 2.31
C GLY A 163 12.82 -2.57 1.80
N ALA A 164 13.35 -3.79 1.78
CA ALA A 164 12.61 -5.00 1.43
C ALA A 164 12.99 -6.16 2.35
N VAL A 165 12.00 -6.97 2.74
CA VAL A 165 12.19 -8.14 3.60
C VAL A 165 11.48 -9.34 2.99
N LEU A 166 12.24 -10.40 2.71
CA LEU A 166 11.71 -11.67 2.22
C LEU A 166 11.54 -12.66 3.37
N ARG A 167 10.37 -13.29 3.42
CA ARG A 167 10.00 -14.31 4.41
C ARG A 167 9.40 -15.54 3.75
N THR A 168 9.54 -16.69 4.40
CA THR A 168 8.77 -17.88 4.04
C THR A 168 7.29 -17.66 4.35
N LEU A 169 6.41 -18.54 3.86
CA LEU A 169 5.00 -18.51 4.23
C LEU A 169 4.75 -18.74 5.74
N SER A 170 5.68 -19.39 6.43
CA SER A 170 5.64 -19.55 7.89
C SER A 170 6.10 -18.31 8.66
N GLY A 171 6.50 -17.24 7.96
CA GLY A 171 6.99 -16.00 8.55
C GLY A 171 8.49 -15.97 8.88
N THR A 172 9.21 -17.08 8.63
CA THR A 172 10.66 -17.17 8.86
C THR A 172 11.38 -16.19 7.94
N LEU A 173 12.30 -15.40 8.51
CA LEU A 173 13.13 -14.48 7.73
C LEU A 173 14.01 -15.26 6.75
N ILE A 174 14.08 -14.78 5.51
CA ILE A 174 15.02 -15.28 4.48
C ILE A 174 16.14 -14.27 4.31
N CYS A 175 15.79 -13.02 4.01
CA CYS A 175 16.76 -11.94 3.90
C CYS A 175 16.10 -10.57 4.07
N ARG A 176 16.93 -9.60 4.46
CA ARG A 176 16.64 -8.17 4.45
C ARG A 176 17.52 -7.51 3.41
N ILE A 177 16.95 -6.61 2.64
CA ILE A 177 17.65 -5.88 1.58
C ILE A 177 17.30 -4.41 1.75
N ARG A 178 18.29 -3.56 1.56
CA ARG A 178 18.10 -2.11 1.60
C ARG A 178 18.98 -1.43 0.59
N GLN A 179 18.52 -0.30 0.07
CA GLN A 179 19.24 0.47 -0.93
C GLN A 179 19.17 1.97 -0.63
N GLY A 180 20.31 2.66 -0.69
CA GLY A 180 20.36 4.12 -0.69
C GLY A 180 19.86 4.67 -2.02
N LEU A 181 18.99 5.68 -1.98
CA LEU A 181 18.32 6.22 -3.17
C LEU A 181 18.70 7.68 -3.48
N GLY A 182 19.66 8.24 -2.73
CA GLY A 182 19.98 9.66 -2.80
C GLY A 182 18.74 10.52 -2.52
N ILE A 183 18.48 11.51 -3.38
CA ILE A 183 17.31 12.39 -3.23
C ILE A 183 16.10 11.80 -3.98
N ALA A 184 15.09 11.36 -3.24
CA ALA A 184 13.86 10.85 -3.81
C ALA A 184 12.61 11.26 -2.99
N THR A 185 11.45 11.08 -3.61
CA THR A 185 10.14 11.26 -2.98
C THR A 185 9.79 10.01 -2.17
N CYS A 186 8.88 10.11 -1.20
CA CYS A 186 8.38 8.95 -0.47
C CYS A 186 7.78 7.91 -1.45
N ASN A 187 6.88 8.35 -2.34
CA ASN A 187 6.24 7.45 -3.32
C ASN A 187 7.25 6.79 -4.28
N ALA A 188 8.28 7.52 -4.70
CA ALA A 188 9.32 6.94 -5.55
C ALA A 188 10.16 5.90 -4.77
N ALA A 189 10.45 6.16 -3.49
CA ALA A 189 11.15 5.23 -2.62
C ALA A 189 10.34 3.93 -2.41
N GLU A 190 9.02 4.02 -2.22
CA GLU A 190 8.12 2.86 -2.11
C GLU A 190 8.18 1.97 -3.36
N TYR A 191 8.10 2.57 -4.56
CA TYR A 191 8.24 1.81 -5.80
C TYR A 191 9.62 1.18 -5.95
N ARG A 192 10.69 1.92 -5.60
CA ARG A 192 12.05 1.38 -5.61
C ARG A 192 12.19 0.20 -4.65
N ALA A 193 11.52 0.24 -3.50
CA ALA A 193 11.52 -0.83 -2.51
C ALA A 193 10.87 -2.11 -3.00
N ILE A 194 9.68 -2.04 -3.61
CA ILE A 194 9.08 -3.26 -4.19
C ILE A 194 9.90 -3.79 -5.37
N ILE A 195 10.45 -2.91 -6.21
CA ILE A 195 11.35 -3.31 -7.33
C ILE A 195 12.58 -4.04 -6.79
N LEU A 196 13.21 -3.50 -5.74
CA LEU A 196 14.36 -4.09 -5.06
C LEU A 196 14.03 -5.50 -4.53
N GLY A 197 12.91 -5.63 -3.82
CA GLY A 197 12.44 -6.90 -3.30
C GLY A 197 12.12 -7.93 -4.39
N LEU A 198 11.46 -7.53 -5.48
CA LEU A 198 11.14 -8.40 -6.59
C LEU A 198 12.40 -8.89 -7.33
N LYS A 199 13.36 -7.98 -7.57
CA LYS A 199 14.64 -8.36 -8.16
C LYS A 199 15.34 -9.43 -7.32
N LYS A 200 15.38 -9.25 -5.99
CA LYS A 200 16.03 -10.24 -5.12
C LYS A 200 15.26 -11.55 -5.04
N ALA A 201 13.93 -11.51 -4.94
CA ALA A 201 13.12 -12.73 -4.90
C ALA A 201 13.35 -13.59 -6.16
N ARG A 202 13.41 -12.95 -7.32
CA ARG A 202 13.72 -13.63 -8.60
C ARG A 202 15.15 -14.20 -8.61
N GLU A 203 16.14 -13.44 -8.16
CA GLU A 203 17.54 -13.90 -8.05
C GLU A 203 17.64 -15.16 -7.17
N MET A 204 16.85 -15.24 -6.10
CA MET A 204 16.79 -16.40 -5.20
C MET A 204 15.92 -17.56 -5.71
N GLY A 205 15.39 -17.45 -6.93
CA GLY A 205 14.59 -18.48 -7.59
C GLY A 205 13.16 -18.61 -7.07
N TYR A 206 12.60 -17.59 -6.39
CA TYR A 206 11.18 -17.59 -6.05
C TYR A 206 10.32 -17.37 -7.30
N THR A 207 9.28 -18.17 -7.46
CA THR A 207 8.37 -18.16 -8.61
C THR A 207 6.97 -17.66 -8.26
N THR A 208 6.63 -17.63 -6.97
CA THR A 208 5.36 -17.08 -6.46
C THR A 208 5.60 -16.06 -5.36
N ILE A 209 5.02 -14.87 -5.49
CA ILE A 209 5.23 -13.75 -4.56
C ILE A 209 3.91 -13.28 -3.95
N GLN A 210 3.90 -13.11 -2.63
CA GLN A 210 2.88 -12.38 -1.88
C GLN A 210 3.49 -11.08 -1.35
N ALA A 211 3.30 -9.97 -2.05
CA ALA A 211 3.82 -8.66 -1.69
C ALA A 211 2.90 -7.92 -0.72
N GLN A 212 3.49 -7.25 0.27
CA GLN A 212 2.81 -6.48 1.30
C GLN A 212 3.56 -5.17 1.53
N GLY A 213 2.82 -4.08 1.61
CA GLY A 213 3.34 -2.75 1.93
C GLY A 213 2.24 -1.88 2.51
N ASP A 214 2.60 -0.79 3.18
CA ASP A 214 1.63 0.12 3.82
C ASP A 214 1.25 1.33 2.94
N SER A 215 1.93 1.50 1.79
CA SER A 215 1.55 2.48 0.78
C SER A 215 0.35 2.00 -0.06
N LYS A 216 -0.87 2.35 0.39
CA LYS A 216 -2.12 2.05 -0.34
C LYS A 216 -2.07 2.53 -1.80
N LEU A 217 -1.47 3.69 -2.06
CA LEU A 217 -1.31 4.23 -3.41
C LEU A 217 -0.50 3.27 -4.30
N VAL A 218 0.67 2.84 -3.84
CA VAL A 218 1.54 1.94 -4.62
C VAL A 218 0.88 0.59 -4.81
N CYS A 219 0.28 0.02 -3.77
CA CYS A 219 -0.46 -1.24 -3.87
C CYS A 219 -1.58 -1.17 -4.92
N MET A 220 -2.43 -0.14 -4.89
CA MET A 220 -3.56 0.00 -5.81
C MET A 220 -3.12 0.26 -7.26
N GLN A 221 -2.06 1.05 -7.47
CA GLN A 221 -1.51 1.29 -8.80
C GLN A 221 -0.88 0.03 -9.40
N ILE A 222 -0.14 -0.74 -8.59
CA ILE A 222 0.46 -2.01 -9.02
C ILE A 222 -0.61 -3.06 -9.35
N GLN A 223 -1.70 -3.11 -8.59
CA GLN A 223 -2.88 -3.92 -8.92
C GLN A 223 -3.56 -3.46 -10.22
N GLY A 224 -3.30 -2.24 -10.68
CA GLY A 224 -3.95 -1.64 -11.85
C GLY A 224 -5.32 -1.05 -11.56
N LEU A 225 -5.69 -0.93 -10.28
CA LEU A 225 -6.96 -0.33 -9.85
C LEU A 225 -6.91 1.19 -9.96
N TRP A 226 -5.74 1.79 -9.72
CA TRP A 226 -5.51 3.24 -9.80
C TRP A 226 -4.56 3.60 -10.93
N LYS A 227 -4.80 4.75 -11.58
CA LYS A 227 -3.95 5.26 -12.66
C LYS A 227 -2.68 5.91 -12.11
N VAL A 228 -1.59 5.78 -12.85
CA VAL A 228 -0.33 6.49 -12.61
C VAL A 228 -0.32 7.74 -13.50
N LYS A 229 -0.29 8.93 -12.89
CA LYS A 229 -0.41 10.20 -13.63
C LYS A 229 0.93 10.87 -13.95
N HIS A 230 1.99 10.57 -13.22
CA HIS A 230 3.29 11.27 -13.32
C HIS A 230 4.31 10.44 -14.08
N GLU A 231 5.04 11.06 -15.01
CA GLU A 231 6.00 10.39 -15.89
C GLU A 231 7.06 9.56 -15.13
N ASN A 232 7.71 10.15 -14.11
CA ASN A 232 8.68 9.43 -13.29
C ASN A 232 8.08 8.23 -12.56
N MET A 233 6.83 8.34 -12.11
CA MET A 233 6.12 7.22 -11.48
C MET A 233 5.69 6.17 -12.50
N SER A 234 5.34 6.58 -13.73
CA SER A 234 5.00 5.68 -14.82
C SER A 234 6.18 4.80 -15.22
N ILE A 235 7.40 5.34 -15.20
CA ILE A 235 8.63 4.56 -15.46
C ILE A 235 8.82 3.49 -14.37
N LEU A 236 8.71 3.87 -13.09
CA LEU A 236 8.84 2.93 -11.98
C LEU A 236 7.72 1.88 -11.97
N HIS A 237 6.50 2.29 -12.28
CA HIS A 237 5.35 1.39 -12.39
C HIS A 237 5.54 0.38 -13.52
N ALA A 238 6.01 0.82 -14.69
CA ALA A 238 6.32 -0.06 -15.81
C ALA A 238 7.44 -1.06 -15.46
N GLU A 239 8.48 -0.62 -14.74
CA GLU A 239 9.54 -1.50 -14.26
C GLU A 239 8.99 -2.57 -13.28
N ALA A 240 8.18 -2.15 -12.30
CA ALA A 240 7.55 -3.06 -11.35
C ALA A 240 6.64 -4.07 -12.06
N LYS A 241 5.79 -3.63 -12.99
CA LYS A 241 4.92 -4.51 -13.81
C LYS A 241 5.74 -5.54 -14.59
N LYS A 242 6.79 -5.10 -15.29
CA LYS A 242 7.67 -6.00 -16.04
C LYS A 242 8.35 -7.04 -15.15
N LEU A 243 8.69 -6.71 -13.91
CA LEU A 243 9.23 -7.67 -12.95
C LEU A 243 8.16 -8.65 -12.46
N MET A 244 6.95 -8.17 -12.18
CA MET A 244 5.82 -9.01 -11.75
C MET A 244 5.46 -10.09 -12.78
N GLU A 245 5.49 -9.73 -14.06
CA GLU A 245 5.20 -10.65 -15.18
C GLU A 245 6.20 -11.82 -15.30
N GLN A 246 7.34 -11.75 -14.61
CA GLN A 246 8.35 -12.82 -14.61
C GLN A 246 8.10 -13.88 -13.53
N PHE A 247 7.13 -13.66 -12.65
CA PHE A 247 6.71 -14.64 -11.66
C PHE A 247 5.51 -15.44 -12.20
N ALA A 248 5.46 -16.73 -11.86
CA ALA A 248 4.33 -17.59 -12.20
C ALA A 248 3.03 -17.12 -11.50
N SER A 249 3.17 -16.55 -10.30
CA SER A 249 2.06 -15.92 -9.59
C SER A 249 2.54 -14.74 -8.75
N PHE A 250 1.79 -13.64 -8.79
CA PHE A 250 2.05 -12.46 -7.99
C PHE A 250 0.74 -11.96 -7.40
N LYS A 251 0.75 -11.68 -6.09
CA LYS A 251 -0.31 -10.95 -5.40
C LYS A 251 0.32 -9.83 -4.60
N ILE A 252 -0.39 -8.71 -4.50
CA ILE A 252 -0.01 -7.60 -3.63
C ILE A 252 -1.22 -7.20 -2.78
N SER A 253 -0.99 -6.86 -1.52
CA SER A 253 -2.00 -6.34 -0.61
C SER A 253 -1.45 -5.20 0.23
N HIS A 254 -2.31 -4.24 0.54
CA HIS A 254 -2.01 -3.22 1.53
C HIS A 254 -2.13 -3.81 2.95
N VAL A 255 -1.21 -3.45 3.83
CA VAL A 255 -1.24 -3.75 5.27
C VAL A 255 -1.10 -2.47 6.08
N LEU A 256 -1.52 -2.46 7.35
CA LEU A 256 -1.26 -1.31 8.21
C LEU A 256 0.22 -1.23 8.59
N ARG A 257 0.72 -0.03 8.88
CA ARG A 257 2.15 0.24 9.12
C ARG A 257 2.75 -0.58 10.27
N GLU A 258 1.98 -0.84 11.32
CA GLU A 258 2.40 -1.69 12.43
C GLU A 258 2.78 -3.11 12.00
N PHE A 259 2.22 -3.60 10.89
CA PHE A 259 2.53 -4.90 10.29
C PHE A 259 3.68 -4.85 9.28
N ASN A 260 4.22 -3.67 8.98
CA ASN A 260 5.31 -3.47 8.00
C ASN A 260 6.62 -2.96 8.63
N SER A 261 6.72 -2.96 9.97
CA SER A 261 7.80 -2.32 10.73
C SER A 261 9.23 -2.76 10.36
N ASP A 262 9.45 -4.01 9.95
CA ASP A 262 10.80 -4.49 9.56
C ASP A 262 11.25 -3.88 8.23
N ALA A 263 10.34 -3.75 7.26
CA ALA A 263 10.64 -3.10 5.98
C ALA A 263 10.86 -1.59 6.15
N ASP A 264 10.03 -0.93 6.98
CA ASP A 264 10.21 0.48 7.37
C ASP A 264 11.57 0.73 8.03
N ALA A 265 11.99 -0.16 8.94
CA ALA A 265 13.30 -0.08 9.55
C ALA A 265 14.42 -0.20 8.49
N GLN A 266 14.29 -1.15 7.54
CA GLN A 266 15.26 -1.28 6.46
C GLN A 266 15.34 -0.04 5.57
N ALA A 267 14.20 0.55 5.22
CA ALA A 267 14.15 1.77 4.42
C ALA A 267 14.82 2.95 5.16
N ASN A 268 14.53 3.11 6.45
CA ASN A 268 15.13 4.15 7.29
C ASN A 268 16.65 3.97 7.47
N PHE A 269 17.15 2.74 7.61
CA PHE A 269 18.60 2.49 7.63
C PHE A 269 19.24 2.86 6.28
N ALA A 270 18.54 2.58 5.18
CA ALA A 270 19.04 2.84 3.84
C ALA A 270 19.21 4.33 3.51
N VAL A 271 18.48 5.23 4.17
CA VAL A 271 18.61 6.69 3.99
C VAL A 271 20.04 7.19 4.19
N SER A 272 20.83 6.52 5.04
CA SER A 272 22.21 6.89 5.33
C SER A 272 23.25 6.30 4.38
N LEU A 273 22.82 5.44 3.45
CA LEU A 273 23.70 4.80 2.47
C LEU A 273 23.97 5.72 1.27
N ALA A 274 25.06 5.46 0.55
CA ALA A 274 25.31 6.17 -0.69
C ALA A 274 24.25 5.84 -1.77
N ASP A 275 24.01 6.76 -2.70
CA ASP A 275 23.06 6.52 -3.80
C ASP A 275 23.49 5.29 -4.62
N GLY A 276 22.55 4.35 -4.77
CA GLY A 276 22.75 3.07 -5.44
C GLY A 276 23.41 1.98 -4.59
N GLU A 277 23.93 2.30 -3.40
CA GLU A 277 24.52 1.29 -2.50
C GLU A 277 23.44 0.32 -2.01
N VAL A 278 23.67 -0.98 -2.22
CA VAL A 278 22.77 -2.05 -1.78
C VAL A 278 23.44 -2.84 -0.66
N GLN A 279 22.70 -3.10 0.41
CA GLN A 279 23.12 -4.00 1.48
C GLN A 279 22.11 -5.13 1.65
N GLU A 280 22.63 -6.33 1.86
CA GLU A 280 21.85 -7.55 2.06
C GLU A 280 22.26 -8.22 3.37
N VAL A 281 21.28 -8.64 4.16
CA VAL A 281 21.48 -9.37 5.41
C VAL A 281 20.63 -10.64 5.35
N PHE A 282 21.30 -11.79 5.36
CA PHE A 282 20.66 -13.10 5.35
C PHE A 282 20.46 -13.62 6.78
N SER A 283 19.44 -14.45 6.97
CA SER A 283 19.22 -15.19 8.24
C SER A 283 20.18 -16.36 8.40
#